data_AF-A0A356W560-F1
#
_entry.id   AF-A0A356W560-F1
#
_cell.length_a   1.000
_cell.length_b   1.000
_cell.length_c   1.000
_cell.angle_alpha   90.00
_cell.angle_beta   90.00
_cell.angle_gamma   90.00
#
_symmetry.space_group_name_H-M   'P 1'
#
loop_
_entity.id
_entity.type
_entity.pdbx_description
1 polymer ?
#
loop_
_entity_poly.entity_id
_entity_poly.type
_entity_poly.pdbx_seq_one_letter_code
_entity_poly.pdbx_strand_id
1 'polypeptide(L)'
;MKRAVSLLLCSSILASGAASADILSEARFGVMQENICILDCDNANKEPGQNISAELLFASPDFLDLIWSPKPYVMGSLNTQGDTSFGGFGLHWSFDFADKWAFEPSVGYVIHDGELASPFPQGDPRGDAFT
;
A
#
# COMPACT_ATOMS: atom_id res chain seq x y z
N MET A 1 -18.98 -34.98 25.03
CA MET A 1 -17.75 -34.34 24.50
C MET A 1 -18.00 -32.84 24.45
N LYS A 2 -17.40 -32.07 25.37
CA LYS A 2 -17.71 -30.65 25.57
C LYS A 2 -16.84 -29.80 24.64
N ARG A 3 -17.48 -28.95 23.83
CA ARG A 3 -16.85 -28.02 22.89
C ARG A 3 -16.19 -26.89 23.69
N ALA A 4 -14.88 -26.70 23.53
CA ALA A 4 -14.18 -25.53 24.04
C ALA A 4 -14.18 -24.46 22.95
N VAL A 5 -14.87 -23.35 23.19
CA VAL A 5 -14.79 -22.14 22.38
C VAL A 5 -13.75 -21.25 23.04
N SER A 6 -12.61 -21.07 22.38
CA SER A 6 -11.58 -20.13 22.81
C SER A 6 -11.97 -18.72 22.36
N LEU A 7 -12.28 -17.86 23.32
CA LEU A 7 -12.54 -16.43 23.09
C LEU A 7 -11.19 -15.69 23.15
N LEU A 8 -10.69 -15.22 22.01
CA LEU A 8 -9.54 -14.32 21.94
C LEU A 8 -10.00 -12.90 22.23
N LEU A 9 -9.55 -12.35 23.36
CA LEU A 9 -9.87 -10.98 23.80
C LEU A 9 -8.78 -10.03 23.25
N CYS A 10 -9.11 -9.27 22.19
CA CYS A 10 -8.25 -8.17 21.72
C CYS A 10 -8.42 -6.97 22.66
N SER A 11 -7.42 -6.70 23.51
CA SER A 11 -7.39 -5.49 24.34
C SER A 11 -6.91 -4.30 23.51
N SER A 12 -7.83 -3.45 23.05
CA SER A 12 -7.51 -2.14 22.49
C SER A 12 -7.13 -1.16 23.61
N ILE A 13 -5.87 -0.72 23.64
CA ILE A 13 -5.40 0.36 24.52
C ILE A 13 -5.95 1.68 23.96
N LEU A 14 -6.94 2.28 24.64
CA LEU A 14 -7.36 3.65 24.38
C LEU A 14 -6.43 4.61 25.12
N ALA A 15 -5.42 5.11 24.43
CA ALA A 15 -4.62 6.23 24.91
C ALA A 15 -5.26 7.55 24.43
N SER A 16 -5.99 8.22 25.32
CA SER A 16 -6.51 9.57 25.07
C SER A 16 -5.37 10.58 25.26
N GLY A 17 -4.68 10.93 24.18
CA GLY A 17 -3.63 11.96 24.18
C GLY A 17 -4.20 13.38 24.19
N ALA A 18 -3.51 14.31 24.85
CA ALA A 18 -3.75 15.75 24.72
C ALA A 18 -3.50 16.20 23.27
N ALA A 19 -4.14 17.29 22.83
CA ALA A 19 -3.97 17.88 21.50
C ALA A 19 -2.52 18.38 21.28
N SER A 20 -1.62 17.45 20.97
CA SER A 20 -0.42 17.69 20.21
C SER A 20 -0.83 17.81 18.75
N ALA A 21 -0.13 18.59 17.93
CA ALA A 21 -0.26 18.46 16.49
C ALA A 21 0.23 17.04 16.16
N ASP A 22 -0.70 16.09 16.00
CA ASP A 22 -0.36 14.71 15.76
C ASP A 22 0.46 14.64 14.47
N ILE A 23 1.74 14.29 14.64
CA ILE A 23 2.69 14.15 13.52
C ILE A 23 2.18 13.13 12.51
N LEU A 24 1.45 12.11 13.01
CA LEU A 24 0.75 11.12 12.21
C LEU A 24 -0.70 11.57 12.03
N SER A 25 -1.07 11.90 10.80
CA SER A 25 -2.44 12.29 10.47
C SER A 25 -3.34 11.08 10.27
N GLU A 26 -2.82 10.00 9.68
CA GLU A 26 -3.62 8.85 9.27
C GLU A 26 -2.74 7.60 9.12
N ALA A 27 -3.30 6.44 9.44
CA ALA A 27 -2.72 5.14 9.14
C ALA A 27 -3.72 4.32 8.33
N ARG A 28 -3.26 3.75 7.22
CA ARG A 28 -4.05 2.91 6.31
C ARG A 28 -3.46 1.52 6.28
N PHE A 29 -4.32 0.53 6.11
CA PHE A 29 -3.93 -0.85 5.90
C PHE A 29 -4.87 -1.48 4.88
N GLY A 30 -4.36 -2.43 4.11
CA GLY A 30 -5.14 -3.03 3.04
C GLY A 30 -4.58 -4.36 2.57
N VAL A 31 -5.39 -5.01 1.74
CA VAL A 31 -5.00 -6.17 0.94
C VAL A 31 -5.18 -5.81 -0.52
N MET A 32 -4.24 -6.24 -1.35
CA MET A 32 -4.23 -5.94 -2.78
C MET A 32 -3.90 -7.22 -3.54
N GLN A 33 -4.48 -7.39 -4.72
CA GLN A 33 -3.99 -8.35 -5.71
C GLN A 33 -3.21 -7.57 -6.77
N GLU A 34 -1.97 -7.98 -7.01
CA GLU A 34 -1.17 -7.41 -8.09
C GLU A 34 -1.41 -8.13 -9.41
N ASN A 35 -1.03 -7.45 -10.50
CA ASN A 35 -1.02 -7.99 -11.85
C ASN A 35 -2.35 -8.65 -12.28
N ILE A 36 -3.50 -8.07 -11.91
CA ILE A 36 -4.81 -8.56 -12.35
C ILE A 36 -5.07 -8.21 -13.82
N CYS A 37 -5.80 -9.06 -14.54
CA CYS A 37 -6.33 -8.65 -15.84
C CYS A 37 -7.53 -7.72 -15.67
N ILE A 38 -7.48 -6.53 -16.29
CA ILE A 38 -8.62 -5.61 -16.38
C ILE A 38 -9.04 -5.39 -17.85
N LEU A 39 -8.13 -4.85 -18.68
CA LEU A 39 -8.41 -4.53 -20.10
C LEU A 39 -7.47 -5.24 -21.07
N ASP A 40 -6.23 -5.49 -20.64
CA ASP A 40 -5.20 -6.21 -21.38
C ASP A 40 -4.63 -7.30 -20.46
N CYS A 41 -4.64 -8.54 -20.93
CA CYS A 41 -4.24 -9.70 -20.14
C CYS A 41 -2.85 -10.25 -20.54
N ASP A 42 -2.14 -9.65 -21.51
CA ASP A 42 -0.92 -10.25 -22.06
C ASP A 42 0.15 -10.54 -20.99
N ASN A 43 0.16 -9.76 -19.91
CA ASN A 43 1.05 -9.95 -18.76
C ASN A 43 0.36 -10.25 -17.42
N ALA A 44 -0.95 -10.50 -17.45
CA ALA A 44 -1.75 -10.74 -16.25
C ALA A 44 -1.38 -12.03 -15.52
N ASN A 45 -1.54 -12.02 -14.20
CA ASN A 45 -1.44 -13.15 -13.28
C ASN A 45 -0.06 -13.81 -13.20
N LYS A 46 1.01 -13.12 -13.63
CA LYS A 46 2.39 -13.60 -13.49
C LYS A 46 2.89 -13.56 -12.06
N GLU A 47 2.28 -12.70 -11.23
CA GLU A 47 2.51 -12.60 -9.78
C GLU A 47 1.17 -12.80 -9.06
N PRO A 48 0.78 -14.06 -8.77
CA PRO A 48 -0.54 -14.37 -8.24
C PRO A 48 -0.66 -14.07 -6.74
N GLY A 49 0.43 -13.74 -6.03
CA GLY A 49 0.40 -13.40 -4.61
C GLY A 49 -0.48 -12.19 -4.29
N GLN A 50 -1.18 -12.27 -3.17
CA GLN A 50 -1.81 -11.09 -2.58
C GLN A 50 -0.77 -10.33 -1.77
N ASN A 51 -0.91 -9.02 -1.73
CA ASN A 51 -0.06 -8.15 -0.95
C ASN A 51 -0.82 -7.65 0.27
N ILE A 52 -0.16 -7.64 1.42
CA ILE A 52 -0.60 -6.92 2.61
C ILE A 52 0.13 -5.59 2.61
N SER A 53 -0.61 -4.49 2.64
CA SER A 53 -0.05 -3.14 2.57
C SER A 53 -0.43 -2.31 3.78
N ALA A 54 0.46 -1.39 4.12
CA ALA A 54 0.23 -0.36 5.12
C ALA A 54 0.86 0.96 4.67
N GLU A 55 0.21 2.05 5.05
CA GLU A 55 0.64 3.41 4.72
C GLU A 55 0.45 4.31 5.95
N LEU A 56 1.41 5.20 6.17
CA LEU A 56 1.36 6.22 7.21
C LEU A 56 1.45 7.58 6.55
N LEU A 57 0.43 8.42 6.79
CA LEU A 57 0.36 9.78 6.29
C LEU A 57 0.65 10.74 7.45
N PHE A 58 1.65 11.58 7.28
CA PHE A 58 2.06 12.57 8.26
C PHE A 58 1.32 13.89 8.04
N ALA A 59 1.20 14.69 9.10
CA ALA A 59 0.67 16.05 8.99
C ALA A 59 1.50 16.86 7.98
N SER A 60 0.82 17.64 7.14
CA SER A 60 1.49 18.52 6.18
C SER A 60 2.27 19.59 6.94
N PRO A 61 3.59 19.72 6.72
CA PRO A 61 4.36 20.84 7.26
C PRO A 61 4.05 22.13 6.48
N ASP A 62 4.11 23.28 7.17
CA ASP A 62 3.74 24.60 6.64
C ASP A 62 4.44 24.97 5.32
N PHE A 63 5.67 24.50 5.08
CA PHE A 63 6.38 24.82 3.83
C PHE A 63 5.76 24.14 2.59
N LEU A 64 4.92 23.11 2.77
CA LEU A 64 4.18 22.46 1.69
C LEU A 64 2.87 23.17 1.35
N ASP A 65 2.46 24.20 2.09
CA ASP A 65 1.26 24.98 1.79
C ASP A 65 1.28 25.58 0.38
N LEU A 66 2.47 25.90 -0.14
CA LEU A 66 2.67 26.42 -1.49
C LEU A 66 2.14 25.46 -2.58
N ILE A 67 2.09 24.17 -2.29
CA ILE A 67 1.63 23.12 -3.21
C ILE A 67 0.37 22.43 -2.70
N TRP A 68 -0.50 23.18 -2.02
CA TRP A 68 -1.79 22.72 -1.47
C TRP A 68 -1.65 21.71 -0.31
N SER A 69 -0.65 21.92 0.55
CA SER A 69 -0.47 21.21 1.82
C SER A 69 -0.58 19.68 1.74
N PRO A 70 0.15 19.00 0.82
CA PRO A 70 0.16 17.55 0.78
C PRO A 70 0.73 16.96 2.06
N LYS A 71 0.17 15.84 2.47
CA LYS A 71 0.65 14.98 3.53
C LYS A 71 1.84 14.16 3.01
N PRO A 72 3.05 14.28 3.60
CA PRO A 72 4.09 13.30 3.35
C PRO A 72 3.62 11.92 3.77
N TYR A 73 3.96 10.88 3.02
CA TYR A 73 3.62 9.51 3.39
C TYR A 73 4.80 8.55 3.21
N VAL A 74 4.74 7.44 3.96
CA VAL A 74 5.53 6.25 3.71
C VAL A 74 4.59 5.05 3.62
N MET A 75 4.93 4.09 2.76
CA MET A 75 4.14 2.87 2.62
C MET A 75 5.02 1.65 2.47
N GLY A 76 4.45 0.50 2.77
CA GLY A 76 5.03 -0.81 2.50
C GLY A 76 3.97 -1.78 2.02
N SER A 77 4.40 -2.73 1.20
CA SER A 77 3.59 -3.80 0.64
C SER A 77 4.41 -5.08 0.65
N LEU A 78 3.91 -6.11 1.33
CA LEU A 78 4.54 -7.42 1.42
C LEU A 78 3.72 -8.44 0.64
N ASN A 79 4.35 -9.07 -0.36
CA ASN A 79 3.73 -10.17 -1.09
C ASN A 79 3.70 -11.45 -0.25
N THR A 80 2.58 -12.15 -0.26
CA THR A 80 2.34 -13.35 0.58
C THR A 80 2.94 -14.64 0.03
N GLN A 81 3.34 -14.65 -1.24
CA GLN A 81 3.91 -15.81 -1.94
C GLN A 81 5.39 -15.63 -2.32
N GLY A 82 5.98 -14.47 -2.00
CA GLY A 82 7.39 -14.17 -2.28
C GLY A 82 7.63 -13.61 -3.68
N ASP A 83 6.59 -13.10 -4.34
CA ASP A 83 6.72 -12.26 -5.54
C ASP A 83 7.18 -10.83 -5.13
N THR A 84 6.73 -9.79 -5.83
CA THR A 84 7.18 -8.42 -5.61
C THR A 84 6.69 -7.82 -4.29
N SER A 85 7.63 -7.54 -3.39
CA SER A 85 7.43 -6.67 -2.24
C SER A 85 8.05 -5.30 -2.50
N PHE A 86 7.47 -4.26 -1.90
CA PHE A 86 7.93 -2.90 -2.13
C PHE A 86 7.69 -1.95 -0.97
N GLY A 87 8.55 -0.94 -0.89
CA GLY A 87 8.45 0.18 0.04
C GLY A 87 8.48 1.49 -0.73
N GLY A 88 7.70 2.46 -0.27
CA GLY A 88 7.55 3.73 -0.96
C GLY A 88 7.41 4.92 -0.04
N PHE A 89 7.60 6.10 -0.62
CA PHE A 89 7.34 7.37 0.04
C PHE A 89 6.88 8.39 -1.00
N GLY A 90 6.17 9.41 -0.54
CA GLY A 90 5.68 10.43 -1.45
C GLY A 90 4.85 11.51 -0.77
N LEU A 91 4.03 12.15 -1.58
CA LEU A 91 3.10 13.20 -1.20
C LEU A 91 1.68 12.77 -1.54
N HIS A 92 0.75 13.02 -0.62
CA HIS A 92 -0.66 12.68 -0.72
C HIS A 92 -1.51 13.94 -0.52
N TRP A 93 -2.44 14.21 -1.42
CA TRP A 93 -3.42 15.30 -1.27
C TRP A 93 -4.79 14.74 -0.93
N SER A 94 -5.61 15.55 -0.26
CA SER A 94 -6.99 15.23 0.03
C SER A 94 -7.86 16.44 -0.28
N PHE A 95 -8.74 16.31 -1.27
CA PHE A 95 -9.65 17.37 -1.70
C PHE A 95 -11.10 16.94 -1.44
N ASP A 96 -11.69 17.47 -0.37
CA ASP A 96 -13.10 17.24 -0.06
C ASP A 96 -14.00 17.94 -1.11
N PHE A 97 -14.89 17.18 -1.76
CA PHE A 97 -15.82 17.73 -2.76
C PHE A 97 -17.30 17.54 -2.42
N ALA A 98 -17.62 16.69 -1.44
CA ALA A 98 -18.93 16.58 -0.82
C ALA A 98 -18.80 16.01 0.61
N ASP A 99 -19.89 16.01 1.38
CA ASP A 99 -19.88 15.41 2.72
C ASP A 99 -19.46 13.94 2.65
N LYS A 100 -18.33 13.60 3.28
CA LYS A 100 -17.71 12.26 3.30
C LYS A 100 -17.15 11.78 1.95
N TRP A 101 -16.93 12.69 1.01
CA TRP A 101 -16.30 12.39 -0.28
C TRP A 101 -15.06 13.24 -0.50
N ALA A 102 -13.94 12.57 -0.74
CA ALA A 102 -12.67 13.18 -1.07
C ALA A 102 -12.10 12.60 -2.37
N PHE A 103 -11.43 13.44 -3.14
CA PHE A 103 -10.53 13.02 -4.21
C PHE A 103 -9.11 13.06 -3.68
N GLU A 104 -8.40 11.94 -3.76
CA GLU A 104 -7.15 11.74 -3.05
C GLU A 104 -6.02 11.26 -4.00
N PRO A 105 -5.42 12.17 -4.79
CA PRO A 105 -4.29 11.81 -5.61
C PRO A 105 -3.01 11.73 -4.76
N SER A 106 -2.11 10.85 -5.16
CA SER A 106 -0.76 10.75 -4.57
C SER A 106 0.29 10.59 -5.66
N VAL A 107 1.51 11.03 -5.34
CA VAL A 107 2.69 10.82 -6.18
C VAL A 107 3.88 10.48 -5.29
N GLY A 108 4.69 9.53 -5.72
CA GLY A 108 5.80 9.06 -4.92
C GLY A 108 6.77 8.18 -5.71
N TYR A 109 7.77 7.71 -4.99
CA TYR A 109 8.75 6.74 -5.48
C TYR A 109 8.63 5.45 -4.68
N VAL A 110 8.93 4.35 -5.35
CA VAL A 110 8.89 3.00 -4.78
C VAL A 110 10.20 2.29 -5.10
N ILE A 111 10.69 1.51 -4.14
CA ILE A 111 11.77 0.55 -4.31
C ILE A 111 11.16 -0.84 -4.09
N HIS A 112 11.41 -1.75 -5.02
CA HIS A 112 10.87 -3.10 -4.99
C HIS A 112 11.97 -4.14 -5.16
N ASP A 113 11.68 -5.37 -4.75
CA ASP A 113 12.55 -6.54 -4.93
C ASP A 113 12.11 -7.46 -6.08
N GLY A 114 11.06 -7.08 -6.81
CA GLY A 114 10.57 -7.77 -8.00
C GLY A 114 11.61 -7.94 -9.11
N GLU A 115 11.41 -8.97 -9.93
CA GLU A 115 12.34 -9.31 -11.01
C GLU A 115 12.38 -8.21 -12.10
N LEU A 116 13.58 -7.92 -12.60
CA LEU A 116 13.79 -6.86 -13.61
C LEU A 116 14.05 -7.42 -15.01
N ALA A 117 14.43 -8.70 -15.11
CA ALA A 117 14.67 -9.36 -16.38
C ALA A 117 14.39 -10.86 -16.30
N SER A 118 13.96 -11.43 -17.42
CA SER A 118 13.92 -12.89 -17.52
C SER A 118 15.34 -13.47 -17.44
N PRO A 119 15.58 -14.52 -16.63
CA PRO A 119 16.84 -15.25 -16.64
C PRO A 119 17.00 -16.12 -17.90
N PHE A 120 15.97 -16.20 -18.75
CA PHE A 120 15.97 -16.98 -19.98
C PHE A 120 16.24 -16.12 -21.23
N PRO A 121 16.84 -16.68 -22.30
CA PRO A 121 16.98 -15.98 -23.56
C PRO A 121 15.62 -15.53 -24.13
N GLN A 122 15.62 -14.41 -24.85
CA GLN A 122 14.43 -13.93 -25.56
C GLN A 122 13.86 -15.01 -26.49
N GLY A 123 12.57 -15.30 -26.36
CA GLY A 123 11.86 -16.35 -27.11
C GLY A 123 11.89 -17.75 -26.47
N ASP A 124 12.52 -17.92 -25.31
CA ASP A 124 12.38 -19.14 -24.50
C ASP A 124 11.02 -19.14 -23.79
N PRO A 125 10.17 -20.17 -23.95
CA PRO A 125 8.84 -20.21 -23.31
C PRO A 125 8.86 -20.14 -21.78
N ARG A 126 10.00 -20.43 -21.15
CA ARG A 126 10.16 -20.28 -19.68
C ARG A 126 10.26 -18.82 -19.26
N GLY A 127 10.63 -17.92 -20.19
CA GLY A 127 10.71 -16.48 -19.97
C GLY A 127 9.35 -15.80 -19.88
N ASP A 128 8.28 -16.44 -20.34
CA ASP A 128 6.91 -15.91 -20.32
C ASP A 128 6.40 -15.63 -18.89
N ALA A 129 7.01 -16.24 -17.87
CA ALA A 129 6.70 -15.99 -16.46
C ALA A 129 7.35 -14.70 -15.89
N PHE A 130 8.25 -14.05 -16.64
CA PHE A 130 9.09 -12.94 -16.16
C PHE A 130 8.96 -11.65 -16.98
N THR A 131 8.14 -11.65 -18.03
CA THR A 131 8.03 -10.53 -19.01
C THR A 131 6.58 -10.16 -19.20
#